data_AF-A0A7K3VUZ7-F1
#
_entry.id   AF-A0A7K3VUZ7-F1
#
_cell.length_a   1.000
_cell.length_b   1.000
_cell.length_c   1.000
_cell.angle_alpha   90.00
_cell.angle_beta   90.00
_cell.angle_gamma   90.00
#
_symmetry.space_group_name_H-M   'P 1'
#
loop_
_entity.id
_entity.type
_entity.pdbx_description
1 polymer ?
#
loop_
_entity_poly.entity_id
_entity_poly.type
_entity_poly.pdbx_seq_one_letter_code
_entity_poly.pdbx_strand_id
1 'polypeptide(L)'
;MRWVFLLVAGAGVLPAGTGNAGGVPFSATENVPDYTASMTVREVYHKPEEYPRSVLHHDGWTRVEEIIGNETRIAYGSALDNVVLWAKRTGDEDFTSVDIDKTKPREARETGDTEIRAGEACKWSEITRKGSQDGPIWLSCLSGDGIEIGEKVLFKSKELVTDTRLVGLERKPVADSEVRPPKRLFDPEFWLRPLRDYPDRPAARVDFEATMAGINSDLRIFRHYPWQAEERRGKDGSVRFTVWNDLENQGMNLIYSKREYSLQAFRSPLDPARPFNQLDAETGQAEMKRRDNHLGESCAWFNMTPDSADAGRMECLTPDGVPLKVDAWAWGGDGEIYTAIEVKRRPVDLKEMLPPRELIEPSAWGFTVDD
;
A
#
# COMPACT_ATOMS: atom_id res chain seq x y z
N MET A 1 -14.08 -5.90 -28.50
CA MET A 1 -13.10 -6.23 -27.44
C MET A 1 -13.46 -5.40 -26.23
N ARG A 2 -14.15 -6.00 -25.24
CA ARG A 2 -14.51 -5.34 -23.99
C ARG A 2 -13.39 -5.64 -22.98
N TRP A 3 -12.72 -4.60 -22.53
CA TRP A 3 -11.69 -4.66 -21.52
C TRP A 3 -12.32 -4.32 -20.16
N VAL A 4 -12.04 -5.15 -19.15
CA VAL A 4 -12.44 -4.97 -17.76
C VAL A 4 -11.23 -4.34 -17.06
N PHE A 5 -11.37 -3.13 -16.53
CA PHE A 5 -10.35 -2.46 -15.72
C PHE A 5 -10.92 -2.16 -14.33
N LEU A 6 -10.16 -2.56 -13.31
CA LEU A 6 -10.43 -2.34 -11.90
C LEU A 6 -10.03 -0.89 -11.54
N LEU A 7 -11.02 -0.06 -11.27
CA LEU A 7 -10.88 1.31 -10.77
C LEU A 7 -10.76 1.30 -9.25
N VAL A 8 -9.92 2.17 -8.70
CA VAL A 8 -9.92 2.44 -7.26
C VAL A 8 -10.16 3.91 -7.02
N ALA A 9 -11.38 4.18 -6.57
CA ALA A 9 -11.68 5.34 -5.79
C ALA A 9 -12.31 4.84 -4.48
N GLY A 10 -11.93 5.48 -3.37
CA GLY A 10 -11.85 4.87 -2.04
C GLY A 10 -13.12 4.26 -1.46
N ALA A 11 -13.45 3.03 -1.88
CA ALA A 11 -13.98 1.90 -1.12
C ALA A 11 -13.97 0.61 -1.99
N GLY A 12 -12.95 0.45 -2.84
CA GLY A 12 -12.34 -0.84 -3.09
C GLY A 12 -10.93 -0.67 -2.56
N VAL A 13 -10.45 -1.49 -1.63
CA VAL A 13 -9.74 -2.69 -2.06
C VAL A 13 -9.34 -2.56 -3.55
N LEU A 14 -8.32 -1.75 -3.83
CA LEU A 14 -7.26 -2.32 -4.66
C LEU A 14 -7.04 -3.68 -3.99
N PRO A 15 -7.10 -4.80 -4.70
CA PRO A 15 -6.49 -5.98 -4.14
C PRO A 15 -4.97 -5.70 -4.08
N ALA A 16 -4.53 -4.83 -3.18
CA ALA A 16 -3.34 -5.01 -2.39
C ALA A 16 -3.78 -6.00 -1.31
N GLY A 17 -3.64 -7.32 -1.44
CA GLY A 17 -3.08 -8.10 -2.53
C GLY A 17 -4.10 -9.07 -3.14
N THR A 18 -4.18 -9.07 -4.47
CA THR A 18 -4.42 -10.32 -5.20
C THR A 18 -3.21 -11.20 -4.93
N GLY A 19 -3.34 -12.11 -3.98
CA GLY A 19 -2.34 -13.12 -3.67
C GLY A 19 -1.25 -12.65 -2.74
N ASN A 20 -1.49 -12.70 -1.44
CA ASN A 20 -0.56 -13.37 -0.51
C ASN A 20 -1.09 -13.27 0.92
N ALA A 21 -1.79 -14.31 1.32
CA ALA A 21 -1.53 -14.81 2.66
C ALA A 21 -0.19 -15.56 2.63
N GLY A 22 0.94 -14.88 2.48
CA GLY A 22 2.25 -15.56 2.44
C GLY A 22 3.50 -14.70 2.20
N GLY A 23 3.42 -13.37 2.21
CA GLY A 23 4.63 -12.55 2.05
C GLY A 23 5.74 -12.94 3.01
N VAL A 24 5.32 -13.33 4.20
CA VAL A 24 6.14 -14.04 5.18
C VAL A 24 5.68 -15.50 5.27
N PRO A 25 6.62 -16.44 5.52
CA PRO A 25 6.29 -17.85 5.70
C PRO A 25 5.29 -18.06 6.85
N PHE A 26 4.36 -19.01 6.70
CA PHE A 26 3.45 -19.33 7.80
C PHE A 26 4.19 -20.02 8.95
N SER A 27 3.82 -19.66 10.19
CA SER A 27 4.20 -20.41 11.38
C SER A 27 2.98 -20.54 12.30
N ALA A 28 2.83 -21.73 12.89
CA ALA A 28 1.84 -22.02 13.92
C ALA A 28 2.40 -21.91 15.35
N THR A 29 3.69 -21.60 15.50
CA THR A 29 4.39 -21.62 16.80
C THR A 29 5.42 -20.51 16.91
N GLU A 30 5.63 -20.00 18.13
CA GLU A 30 6.67 -19.04 18.47
C GLU A 30 8.08 -19.65 18.45
N ASN A 31 8.20 -20.98 18.52
CA ASN A 31 9.47 -21.67 18.70
C ASN A 31 10.12 -22.13 17.39
N VAL A 32 10.01 -21.34 16.31
CA VAL A 32 10.72 -21.63 15.05
C VAL A 32 12.19 -21.23 15.23
N PRO A 33 13.16 -22.09 14.89
CA PRO A 33 14.57 -21.75 15.04
C PRO A 33 14.98 -20.66 14.03
N ASP A 34 16.11 -20.01 14.27
CA ASP A 34 16.72 -19.15 13.25
C ASP A 34 17.11 -19.97 12.02
N TYR A 35 16.81 -19.44 10.84
CA TYR A 35 17.16 -20.10 9.59
C TYR A 35 17.30 -19.15 8.42
N THR A 36 18.01 -19.64 7.41
CA THR A 36 18.04 -19.06 6.08
C THR A 36 17.60 -20.11 5.07
N ALA A 37 16.62 -19.79 4.22
CA ALA A 37 16.12 -20.69 3.19
C ALA A 37 16.27 -20.05 1.80
N SER A 38 16.60 -20.89 0.82
CA SER A 38 16.53 -20.58 -0.60
C SER A 38 15.44 -21.42 -1.22
N MET A 39 14.55 -20.77 -1.96
CA MET A 39 13.35 -21.36 -2.54
C MET A 39 13.21 -20.91 -4.00
N THR A 40 12.42 -21.67 -4.74
CA THR A 40 11.98 -21.32 -6.09
C THR A 40 10.48 -21.17 -6.07
N VAL A 41 9.99 -20.04 -6.57
CA VAL A 41 8.56 -19.81 -6.79
C VAL A 41 8.26 -20.07 -8.24
N ARG A 42 7.23 -20.88 -8.50
CA ARG A 42 6.70 -21.13 -9.83
C ARG A 42 5.27 -20.62 -9.92
N GLU A 43 5.07 -19.56 -10.70
CA GLU A 43 3.75 -19.10 -11.09
C GLU A 43 3.28 -19.83 -12.34
N VAL A 44 2.06 -20.32 -12.32
CA VAL A 44 1.45 -21.09 -13.42
C VAL A 44 0.33 -20.28 -14.08
N TYR A 45 -0.24 -19.32 -13.35
CA TYR A 45 -1.34 -18.49 -13.81
C TYR A 45 -0.85 -17.29 -14.65
N HIS A 46 -1.62 -16.94 -15.70
CA HIS A 46 -1.28 -15.94 -16.74
C HIS A 46 -0.04 -16.25 -17.59
N LYS A 47 1.16 -16.05 -17.05
CA LYS A 47 2.42 -16.23 -17.75
C LYS A 47 3.32 -17.10 -16.86
N PRO A 48 3.57 -18.36 -17.25
CA PRO A 48 4.45 -19.21 -16.48
C PRO A 48 5.80 -18.55 -16.28
N GLU A 49 6.16 -18.31 -15.02
CA GLU A 49 7.40 -17.67 -14.62
C GLU A 49 7.94 -18.39 -13.39
N GLU A 50 9.27 -18.44 -13.30
CA GLU A 50 9.97 -19.07 -12.21
C GLU A 50 11.04 -18.09 -11.72
N TYR A 51 11.05 -17.82 -10.42
CA TYR A 51 11.95 -16.86 -9.82
C TYR A 51 12.44 -17.31 -8.44
N PRO A 52 13.65 -16.88 -8.03
CA PRO A 52 14.19 -17.21 -6.72
C PRO A 52 13.49 -16.43 -5.62
N ARG A 53 13.34 -17.08 -4.47
CA ARG A 53 12.87 -16.53 -3.21
C ARG A 53 13.86 -16.88 -2.09
N SER A 54 14.28 -15.90 -1.30
CA SER A 54 15.08 -16.11 -0.10
C SER A 54 14.26 -15.78 1.15
N VAL A 55 14.54 -16.47 2.24
CA VAL A 55 13.89 -16.25 3.53
C VAL A 55 14.97 -16.22 4.61
N LEU A 56 14.92 -15.19 5.45
CA LEU A 56 15.69 -15.09 6.69
C LEU A 56 14.68 -15.05 7.83
N HIS A 57 14.92 -15.81 8.90
CA HIS A 57 14.07 -15.87 10.08
C HIS A 57 14.89 -15.71 11.36
N HIS A 58 14.42 -14.87 12.27
CA HIS A 58 14.95 -14.69 13.61
C HIS A 58 13.83 -14.28 14.57
N ASP A 59 13.67 -14.99 15.68
CA ASP A 59 12.74 -14.65 16.77
C ASP A 59 11.30 -14.28 16.30
N GLY A 60 10.74 -15.07 15.38
CA GLY A 60 9.39 -14.86 14.82
C GLY A 60 9.32 -13.80 13.71
N TRP A 61 10.40 -13.06 13.46
CA TRP A 61 10.52 -12.07 12.40
C TRP A 61 11.15 -12.67 11.16
N THR A 62 10.68 -12.22 10.00
CA THR A 62 11.18 -12.68 8.72
C THR A 62 11.45 -11.53 7.77
N ARG A 63 12.50 -11.70 6.96
CA ARG A 63 12.70 -10.98 5.70
C ARG A 63 12.63 -11.99 4.56
N VAL A 64 11.78 -11.71 3.60
CA VAL A 64 11.64 -12.50 2.38
C VAL A 64 12.03 -11.63 1.21
N GLU A 65 12.83 -12.14 0.28
CA GLU A 65 13.13 -11.44 -0.97
C GLU A 65 12.79 -12.31 -2.18
N GLU A 66 12.11 -11.72 -3.16
CA GLU A 66 11.76 -12.35 -4.43
C GLU A 66 12.34 -11.50 -5.56
N ILE A 67 13.11 -12.12 -6.47
CA ILE A 67 13.78 -11.41 -7.57
C ILE A 67 13.10 -11.78 -8.89
N ILE A 68 12.28 -10.87 -9.41
CA ILE A 68 11.45 -11.06 -10.60
C ILE A 68 11.97 -10.14 -11.71
N GLY A 69 12.81 -10.69 -12.59
CA GLY A 69 13.46 -9.90 -13.64
C GLY A 69 14.34 -8.79 -13.05
N ASN A 70 13.95 -7.53 -13.24
CA ASN A 70 14.65 -6.35 -12.69
C ASN A 70 14.00 -5.81 -11.40
N GLU A 71 13.00 -6.48 -10.87
CA GLU A 71 12.28 -6.08 -9.66
C GLU A 71 12.68 -6.97 -8.50
N THR A 72 12.96 -6.37 -7.34
CA THR A 72 13.09 -7.10 -6.07
C THR A 72 11.93 -6.72 -5.18
N ARG A 73 11.12 -7.71 -4.80
CA ARG A 73 10.08 -7.57 -3.77
C ARG A 73 10.64 -8.06 -2.44
N ILE A 74 10.46 -7.28 -1.40
CA ILE A 74 10.95 -7.57 -0.07
C ILE A 74 9.77 -7.52 0.89
N ALA A 75 9.54 -8.59 1.65
CA ALA A 75 8.57 -8.59 2.73
C ALA A 75 9.31 -8.63 4.08
N TYR A 76 8.88 -7.79 5.01
CA TYR A 76 9.28 -7.84 6.41
C TYR A 76 8.04 -8.14 7.26
N GLY A 77 8.11 -9.09 8.18
CA GLY A 77 6.96 -9.31 9.05
C GLY A 77 7.03 -10.53 9.94
N SER A 78 5.96 -10.70 10.70
CA SER A 78 5.75 -11.78 11.66
C SER A 78 4.40 -12.44 11.39
N ALA A 79 4.42 -13.76 11.18
CA ALA A 79 3.22 -14.54 10.92
C ALA A 79 2.27 -14.55 12.13
N LEU A 80 2.82 -14.53 13.34
CA LEU A 80 2.06 -14.58 14.60
C LEU A 80 1.46 -13.21 14.95
N ASP A 81 2.23 -12.14 14.74
CA ASP A 81 1.76 -10.76 14.98
C ASP A 81 0.82 -10.26 13.87
N ASN A 82 0.68 -11.02 12.78
CA ASN A 82 -0.15 -10.71 11.61
C ASN A 82 0.20 -9.38 10.94
N VAL A 83 1.48 -9.02 10.99
CA VAL A 83 2.01 -7.79 10.41
C VAL A 83 2.92 -8.10 9.23
N VAL A 84 2.73 -7.37 8.13
CA VAL A 84 3.62 -7.44 6.96
C VAL A 84 3.83 -6.06 6.37
N LEU A 85 5.08 -5.76 6.05
CA LEU A 85 5.50 -4.62 5.27
C LEU A 85 6.07 -5.16 3.98
N TRP A 86 5.53 -4.70 2.86
CA TRP A 86 6.05 -4.96 1.53
C TRP A 86 6.84 -3.76 1.05
N ALA A 87 8.02 -4.00 0.52
CA ALA A 87 8.84 -3.01 -0.13
C ALA A 87 9.26 -3.52 -1.52
N LYS A 88 9.49 -2.58 -2.43
CA LYS A 88 9.95 -2.89 -3.79
C LYS A 88 11.19 -2.09 -4.13
N ARG A 89 12.09 -2.70 -4.90
CA ARG A 89 13.23 -2.04 -5.57
C ARG A 89 13.23 -2.41 -7.05
N THR A 90 13.77 -1.54 -7.90
CA THR A 90 13.85 -1.78 -9.34
C THR A 90 15.27 -1.47 -9.83
N GLY A 91 15.95 -2.48 -10.39
CA GLY A 91 17.36 -2.38 -10.76
C GLY A 91 18.23 -1.99 -9.57
N ASP A 92 19.14 -1.04 -9.79
CA ASP A 92 20.04 -0.49 -8.78
C ASP A 92 19.42 0.69 -8.01
N GLU A 93 18.15 1.01 -8.25
CA GLU A 93 17.45 2.05 -7.51
C GLU A 93 17.25 1.62 -6.04
N ASP A 94 17.07 2.62 -5.19
CA ASP A 94 16.64 2.38 -3.82
C ASP A 94 15.17 1.88 -3.79
N PHE A 95 14.54 1.87 -2.62
CA PHE A 95 13.13 1.52 -2.50
C PHE A 95 12.23 2.45 -3.34
N THR A 96 11.41 1.86 -4.20
CA THR A 96 10.48 2.54 -5.10
C THR A 96 9.03 2.48 -4.61
N SER A 97 8.70 1.53 -3.73
CA SER A 97 7.43 1.53 -3.01
C SER A 97 7.52 0.83 -1.66
N VAL A 98 6.61 1.19 -0.76
CA VAL A 98 6.29 0.48 0.48
C VAL A 98 4.79 0.39 0.66
N ASP A 99 4.31 -0.71 1.21
CA ASP A 99 2.94 -0.95 1.61
C ASP A 99 2.93 -1.71 2.95
N ILE A 100 2.13 -1.24 3.89
CA ILE A 100 1.92 -1.89 5.19
C ILE A 100 0.44 -2.17 5.34
N ASP A 101 0.13 -3.45 5.52
CA ASP A 101 -1.22 -3.94 5.77
C ASP A 101 -1.25 -4.77 7.06
N LYS A 102 -2.13 -4.41 8.01
CA LYS A 102 -2.46 -5.30 9.13
C LYS A 102 -3.34 -6.44 8.62
N THR A 103 -2.77 -7.64 8.58
CA THR A 103 -3.47 -8.81 8.07
C THR A 103 -4.40 -9.41 9.14
N LYS A 104 -5.45 -10.11 8.69
CA LYS A 104 -6.29 -10.87 9.63
C LYS A 104 -5.57 -12.14 10.08
N PRO A 105 -5.77 -12.57 11.34
CA PRO A 105 -5.27 -13.85 11.83
C PRO A 105 -5.56 -15.01 10.88
N ARG A 106 -4.53 -15.84 10.66
CA ARG A 106 -4.62 -17.07 9.87
C ARG A 106 -4.77 -18.27 10.79
N GLU A 107 -5.55 -19.24 10.35
CA GLU A 107 -5.76 -20.51 11.04
C GLU A 107 -5.30 -21.64 10.12
N ALA A 108 -4.58 -22.62 10.68
CA ALA A 108 -4.12 -23.79 9.96
C ALA A 108 -4.97 -25.02 10.30
N ARG A 109 -5.29 -25.81 9.28
CA ARG A 109 -5.94 -27.11 9.41
C ARG A 109 -5.12 -28.16 8.68
N GLU A 110 -4.57 -29.13 9.43
CA GLU A 110 -3.80 -30.22 8.81
C GLU A 110 -4.66 -30.97 7.78
N THR A 111 -4.07 -31.26 6.61
CA THR A 111 -4.74 -32.05 5.56
C THR A 111 -4.53 -33.56 5.75
N GLY A 112 -3.50 -33.94 6.51
CA GLY A 112 -3.03 -35.31 6.66
C GLY A 112 -1.99 -35.72 5.60
N ASP A 113 -1.71 -34.86 4.62
CA ASP A 113 -0.71 -35.14 3.59
C ASP A 113 0.70 -34.83 4.08
N THR A 114 1.67 -35.60 3.59
CA THR A 114 3.10 -35.39 3.87
C THR A 114 3.89 -35.33 2.58
N GLU A 115 4.98 -34.58 2.58
CA GLU A 115 5.88 -34.44 1.44
C GLU A 115 7.33 -34.34 1.93
N ILE A 116 8.29 -34.65 1.06
CA ILE A 116 9.72 -34.43 1.31
C ILE A 116 10.22 -33.43 0.28
N ARG A 117 10.80 -32.33 0.72
CA ARG A 117 11.38 -31.27 -0.13
C ARG A 117 12.81 -30.97 0.30
N ALA A 118 13.75 -31.03 -0.65
CA ALA A 118 15.18 -30.84 -0.40
C ALA A 118 15.74 -31.64 0.81
N GLY A 119 15.21 -32.85 1.04
CA GLY A 119 15.61 -33.72 2.16
C GLY A 119 14.87 -33.46 3.49
N GLU A 120 14.04 -32.43 3.55
CA GLU A 120 13.23 -32.10 4.73
C GLU A 120 11.81 -32.69 4.59
N ALA A 121 11.35 -33.39 5.61
CA ALA A 121 9.98 -33.90 5.67
C ALA A 121 9.03 -32.83 6.22
N CYS A 122 7.87 -32.67 5.59
CA CYS A 122 6.84 -31.74 6.04
C CYS A 122 5.43 -32.31 5.99
N LYS A 123 4.53 -31.66 6.74
CA LYS A 123 3.10 -31.91 6.75
C LYS A 123 2.36 -30.73 6.11
N TRP A 124 1.40 -31.02 5.26
CA TRP A 124 0.56 -30.00 4.64
C TRP A 124 -0.56 -29.55 5.58
N SER A 125 -0.71 -28.24 5.67
CA SER A 125 -1.82 -27.57 6.36
C SER A 125 -2.51 -26.61 5.40
N GLU A 126 -3.84 -26.65 5.39
CA GLU A 126 -4.65 -25.64 4.72
C GLU A 126 -4.73 -24.39 5.59
N ILE A 127 -4.35 -23.26 5.02
CA ILE A 127 -4.34 -21.96 5.68
C ILE A 127 -5.61 -21.21 5.31
N THR A 128 -6.38 -20.84 6.32
CA THR A 128 -7.64 -20.12 6.16
C THR A 128 -7.59 -18.79 6.89
N ARG A 129 -8.26 -17.78 6.35
CA ARG A 129 -8.43 -16.49 7.04
C ARG A 129 -9.75 -16.50 7.78
N LYS A 130 -9.73 -16.16 9.07
CA LYS A 130 -10.93 -16.11 9.89
C LYS A 130 -11.99 -15.18 9.28
N GLY A 131 -13.19 -15.70 9.03
CA GLY A 131 -14.31 -14.96 8.47
C GLY A 131 -14.30 -14.76 6.94
N SER A 132 -13.42 -15.44 6.21
CA SER A 132 -13.43 -15.48 4.74
C SER A 132 -13.57 -16.93 4.26
N GLN A 133 -14.68 -17.24 3.57
CA GLN A 133 -14.87 -18.50 2.83
C GLN A 133 -14.66 -18.33 1.31
N ASP A 134 -14.41 -17.10 0.87
CA ASP A 134 -14.22 -16.73 -0.53
C ASP A 134 -12.77 -16.34 -0.79
N GLY A 135 -12.04 -17.22 -1.50
CA GLY A 135 -10.67 -16.98 -1.92
C GLY A 135 -10.02 -18.23 -2.52
N PRO A 136 -8.77 -18.12 -2.99
CA PRO A 136 -7.95 -19.28 -3.33
C PRO A 136 -7.67 -20.15 -2.09
N ILE A 137 -7.37 -21.42 -2.30
CA ILE A 137 -6.97 -22.37 -1.27
C ILE A 137 -5.47 -22.21 -1.06
N TRP A 138 -5.06 -21.93 0.17
CA TRP A 138 -3.66 -21.79 0.55
C TRP A 138 -3.22 -23.03 1.30
N LEU A 139 -2.11 -23.62 0.90
CA LEU A 139 -1.50 -24.76 1.56
C LEU A 139 -0.07 -24.40 1.95
N SER A 140 0.31 -24.72 3.18
CA SER A 140 1.66 -24.56 3.70
C SER A 140 2.21 -25.91 4.13
N CYS A 141 3.46 -26.22 3.79
CA CYS A 141 4.15 -27.44 4.20
C CYS A 141 5.16 -27.13 5.29
N LEU A 142 4.85 -27.54 6.52
CA LEU A 142 5.66 -27.25 7.70
C LEU A 142 6.55 -28.43 8.06
N SER A 143 7.84 -28.17 8.27
CA SER A 143 8.80 -29.13 8.82
C SER A 143 8.50 -29.46 10.29
N GLY A 144 9.19 -30.45 10.85
CA GLY A 144 8.99 -30.87 12.25
C GLY A 144 9.29 -29.80 13.29
N ASP A 145 10.11 -28.81 12.93
CA ASP A 145 10.47 -27.64 13.74
C ASP A 145 9.70 -26.36 13.35
N GLY A 146 8.64 -26.48 12.53
CA GLY A 146 7.71 -25.39 12.23
C GLY A 146 8.13 -24.44 11.11
N ILE A 147 9.20 -24.76 10.36
CA ILE A 147 9.63 -23.96 9.20
C ILE A 147 8.74 -24.31 8.00
N GLU A 148 8.21 -23.30 7.33
CA GLU A 148 7.55 -23.50 6.05
C GLU A 148 8.58 -23.78 4.94
N ILE A 149 8.57 -25.01 4.43
CA ILE A 149 9.48 -25.47 3.37
C ILE A 149 8.77 -25.63 2.01
N GLY A 150 7.51 -25.23 1.94
CA GLY A 150 6.78 -25.17 0.69
C GLY A 150 5.39 -24.55 0.84
N GLU A 151 4.90 -23.98 -0.24
CA GLU A 151 3.59 -23.35 -0.32
C GLU A 151 2.92 -23.74 -1.63
N LYS A 152 1.59 -23.93 -1.62
CA LYS A 152 0.78 -24.05 -2.84
C LYS A 152 -0.43 -23.15 -2.72
N VAL A 153 -0.67 -22.38 -3.77
CA VAL A 153 -1.89 -21.59 -3.94
C VAL A 153 -2.70 -22.22 -5.05
N LEU A 154 -3.96 -22.56 -4.76
CA LEU A 154 -4.86 -23.18 -5.71
C LEU A 154 -6.11 -22.32 -5.92
N PHE A 155 -6.68 -22.36 -7.12
CA PHE A 155 -8.05 -21.91 -7.32
C PHE A 155 -9.04 -22.77 -6.52
N LYS A 156 -10.28 -22.29 -6.39
CA LYS A 156 -11.38 -23.12 -5.88
C LYS A 156 -11.62 -24.37 -6.75
N SER A 157 -11.28 -24.31 -8.05
CA SER A 157 -11.26 -25.47 -8.96
C SER A 157 -10.17 -26.50 -8.63
N LYS A 158 -9.31 -26.21 -7.64
CA LYS A 158 -8.09 -26.96 -7.27
C LYS A 158 -6.97 -26.92 -8.31
N GLU A 159 -7.10 -26.08 -9.33
CA GLU A 159 -6.03 -25.81 -10.28
C GLU A 159 -4.92 -24.99 -9.61
N LEU A 160 -3.66 -25.34 -9.92
CA LEU A 160 -2.49 -24.70 -9.34
C LEU A 160 -2.31 -23.28 -9.88
N VAL A 161 -2.16 -22.32 -8.96
CA VAL A 161 -1.82 -20.91 -9.24
C VAL A 161 -0.33 -20.70 -9.07
N THR A 162 0.18 -21.05 -7.89
CA THR A 162 1.59 -20.86 -7.50
C THR A 162 2.08 -22.05 -6.67
N ASP A 163 3.34 -22.44 -6.84
CA ASP A 163 4.04 -23.45 -6.02
C ASP A 163 5.42 -22.93 -5.62
N THR A 164 5.67 -22.83 -4.32
CA THR A 164 6.95 -22.41 -3.75
C THR A 164 7.65 -23.64 -3.20
N ARG A 165 8.89 -23.90 -3.65
CA ARG A 165 9.65 -25.12 -3.33
C ARG A 165 10.97 -24.80 -2.67
N LEU A 166 11.28 -25.48 -1.57
CA LEU A 166 12.61 -25.41 -0.95
C LEU A 166 13.69 -25.97 -1.89
N VAL A 167 14.79 -25.22 -2.01
CA VAL A 167 16.02 -25.61 -2.71
C VAL A 167 17.14 -25.87 -1.69
N GLY A 168 17.24 -25.05 -0.64
CA GLY A 168 18.22 -25.22 0.43
C GLY A 168 17.75 -24.58 1.74
N LEU A 169 18.14 -25.18 2.86
CA LEU A 169 17.80 -24.74 4.21
C LEU A 169 19.05 -24.82 5.10
N GLU A 170 19.39 -23.72 5.77
CA GLU A 170 20.43 -23.67 6.79
C GLU A 170 19.82 -23.17 8.10
N ARG A 171 19.93 -23.98 9.16
CA ARG A 171 19.54 -23.61 10.52
C ARG A 171 20.76 -23.00 11.20
N LYS A 172 20.85 -21.68 11.19
CA LYS A 172 21.97 -20.91 11.75
C LYS A 172 21.44 -19.62 12.37
N PRO A 173 22.15 -19.04 13.36
CA PRO A 173 21.80 -17.73 13.89
C PRO A 173 21.68 -16.69 12.79
N VAL A 174 20.65 -15.86 12.86
CA VAL A 174 20.41 -14.73 11.96
C VAL A 174 20.36 -13.46 12.82
N ALA A 175 20.99 -12.38 12.38
CA ALA A 175 20.98 -11.15 13.17
C ALA A 175 19.62 -10.42 13.03
N ASP A 176 19.20 -9.72 14.10
CA ASP A 176 18.01 -8.85 14.07
C ASP A 176 18.03 -7.91 12.85
N SER A 177 19.17 -7.27 12.59
CA SER A 177 19.38 -6.36 11.45
C SER A 177 19.06 -6.96 10.08
N GLU A 178 19.10 -8.29 9.96
CA GLU A 178 18.84 -8.99 8.69
C GLU A 178 17.36 -9.23 8.44
N VAL A 179 16.53 -9.24 9.49
CA VAL A 179 15.07 -9.51 9.41
C VAL A 179 14.19 -8.30 9.69
N ARG A 180 14.74 -7.21 10.22
CA ARG A 180 13.98 -5.98 10.50
C ARG A 180 13.94 -5.05 9.28
N PRO A 181 12.84 -4.32 9.07
CA PRO A 181 12.79 -3.29 8.04
C PRO A 181 13.71 -2.11 8.43
N PRO A 182 14.44 -1.50 7.47
CA PRO A 182 15.24 -0.32 7.73
C PRO A 182 14.37 0.90 8.07
N LYS A 183 14.83 1.75 9.00
CA LYS A 183 14.12 2.96 9.46
C LYS A 183 13.58 3.85 8.34
N ARG A 184 14.36 4.01 7.27
CA ARG A 184 14.01 4.87 6.12
C ARG A 184 12.71 4.49 5.41
N LEU A 185 12.22 3.25 5.53
CA LEU A 185 10.92 2.86 4.96
C LEU A 185 9.75 3.59 5.64
N PHE A 186 9.96 4.08 6.87
CA PHE A 186 9.00 4.85 7.64
C PHE A 186 9.30 6.35 7.63
N ASP A 187 10.33 6.80 6.91
CA ASP A 187 10.77 8.19 6.88
C ASP A 187 10.08 8.96 5.73
N PRO A 188 9.21 9.94 6.02
CA PRO A 188 8.59 10.75 4.98
C PRO A 188 9.61 11.53 4.15
N GLU A 189 10.74 11.94 4.73
CA GLU A 189 11.75 12.70 3.98
C GLU A 189 12.39 11.85 2.88
N PHE A 190 12.45 10.52 3.06
CA PHE A 190 12.89 9.60 2.00
C PHE A 190 11.90 9.57 0.84
N TRP A 191 10.61 9.37 1.13
CA TRP A 191 9.56 9.23 0.13
C TRP A 191 9.23 10.54 -0.60
N LEU A 192 9.28 11.67 0.10
CA LEU A 192 8.92 12.99 -0.43
C LEU A 192 10.11 13.76 -1.01
N ARG A 193 11.32 13.19 -0.99
CA ARG A 193 12.50 13.82 -1.61
C ARG A 193 12.31 13.92 -3.13
N PRO A 194 12.26 15.13 -3.72
CA PRO A 194 12.06 15.32 -5.15
C PRO A 194 12.98 14.44 -6.01
N LEU A 195 12.42 13.81 -7.05
CA LEU A 195 13.19 13.03 -8.02
C LEU A 195 13.97 13.90 -9.00
N ARG A 196 13.55 15.15 -9.19
CA ARG A 196 14.15 16.15 -10.06
C ARG A 196 13.82 17.55 -9.58
N ASP A 197 14.49 18.53 -10.15
CA ASP A 197 14.09 19.93 -10.04
C ASP A 197 12.82 20.16 -10.87
N TYR A 198 11.81 20.76 -10.26
CA TYR A 198 10.57 21.13 -10.94
C TYR A 198 10.68 22.57 -11.47
N PRO A 199 10.23 22.83 -12.71
CA PRO A 199 10.27 24.18 -13.30
C PRO A 199 9.32 25.15 -12.57
N ASP A 200 9.40 26.42 -12.96
CA ASP A 200 8.60 27.50 -12.38
C ASP A 200 7.11 27.17 -12.27
N ARG A 201 6.55 27.45 -11.09
CA ARG A 201 5.16 27.20 -10.73
C ARG A 201 4.18 27.92 -11.67
N PRO A 202 3.22 27.22 -12.30
CA PRO A 202 2.18 27.85 -13.09
C PRO A 202 1.34 28.83 -12.26
N ALA A 203 0.95 29.97 -12.84
CA ALA A 203 0.12 30.97 -12.14
C ALA A 203 -1.26 30.40 -11.69
N ALA A 204 -1.77 29.39 -12.39
CA ALA A 204 -3.00 28.68 -12.04
C ALA A 204 -2.83 27.61 -10.94
N ARG A 205 -1.64 27.53 -10.33
CA ARG A 205 -1.28 26.53 -9.30
C ARG A 205 -0.58 27.23 -8.14
N VAL A 206 -1.28 28.12 -7.44
CA VAL A 206 -0.69 28.83 -6.29
C VAL A 206 -0.52 27.89 -5.11
N ASP A 207 0.44 28.19 -4.24
CA ASP A 207 0.52 27.54 -2.94
C ASP A 207 -0.59 28.10 -2.03
N PHE A 208 -1.19 27.21 -1.26
CA PHE A 208 -2.23 27.57 -0.32
C PHE A 208 -2.34 26.57 0.82
N GLU A 209 -3.00 27.02 1.88
CA GLU A 209 -3.58 26.20 2.92
C GLU A 209 -5.09 26.48 2.95
N ALA A 210 -5.90 25.42 2.88
CA ALA A 210 -7.35 25.50 2.99
C ALA A 210 -7.82 24.60 4.13
N THR A 211 -8.65 25.15 5.02
CA THR A 211 -9.35 24.37 6.05
C THR A 211 -10.82 24.35 5.69
N MET A 212 -11.42 23.17 5.69
CA MET A 212 -12.79 22.94 5.25
C MET A 212 -13.53 22.09 6.28
N ALA A 213 -14.79 22.43 6.53
CA ALA A 213 -15.66 21.69 7.43
C ALA A 213 -16.60 20.78 6.64
N GLY A 214 -16.68 19.52 7.05
CA GLY A 214 -17.66 18.53 6.61
C GLY A 214 -18.63 18.15 7.72
N ILE A 215 -19.62 17.32 7.39
CA ILE A 215 -20.63 16.86 8.36
C ILE A 215 -20.00 15.88 9.36
N ASN A 216 -19.13 15.00 8.89
CA ASN A 216 -18.57 13.88 9.64
C ASN A 216 -17.07 14.03 9.90
N SER A 217 -16.39 14.91 9.16
CA SER A 217 -14.95 15.13 9.26
C SER A 217 -14.54 16.55 8.87
N ASP A 218 -13.35 16.95 9.31
CA ASP A 218 -12.69 18.16 8.85
C ASP A 218 -11.63 17.78 7.80
N LEU A 219 -11.45 18.65 6.80
CA LEU A 219 -10.49 18.46 5.72
C LEU A 219 -9.52 19.66 5.68
N ARG A 220 -8.22 19.37 5.67
CA ARG A 220 -7.17 20.35 5.43
C ARG A 220 -6.46 20.00 4.13
N ILE A 221 -6.23 21.01 3.30
CA ILE A 221 -5.55 20.85 2.02
C ILE A 221 -4.37 21.83 1.99
N PHE A 222 -3.19 21.31 1.64
CA PHE A 222 -1.98 22.07 1.43
C PHE A 222 -1.51 21.91 0.01
N ARG A 223 -1.00 22.98 -0.60
CA ARG A 223 -0.30 22.90 -1.88
C ARG A 223 1.05 23.61 -1.80
N HIS A 224 2.08 22.89 -2.23
CA HIS A 224 3.41 23.40 -2.55
C HIS A 224 3.78 22.82 -3.91
N TYR A 225 3.45 23.50 -5.01
CA TYR A 225 3.52 22.88 -6.34
C TYR A 225 4.90 22.25 -6.64
N PRO A 226 4.98 21.00 -7.13
CA PRO A 226 3.89 20.13 -7.61
C PRO A 226 3.25 19.24 -6.54
N TRP A 227 3.53 19.46 -5.26
CA TRP A 227 2.99 18.68 -4.17
C TRP A 227 1.62 19.19 -3.71
N GLN A 228 0.73 18.25 -3.42
CA GLN A 228 -0.52 18.50 -2.72
C GLN A 228 -0.65 17.50 -1.56
N ALA A 229 -1.12 17.99 -0.41
CA ALA A 229 -1.44 17.15 0.73
C ALA A 229 -2.86 17.39 1.19
N GLU A 230 -3.52 16.32 1.62
CA GLU A 230 -4.86 16.32 2.17
C GLU A 230 -4.86 15.55 3.48
N GLU A 231 -5.39 16.17 4.53
CA GLU A 231 -5.59 15.58 5.84
C GLU A 231 -7.08 15.64 6.18
N ARG A 232 -7.72 14.48 6.23
CA ARG A 232 -9.10 14.33 6.69
C ARG A 232 -9.11 13.73 8.09
N ARG A 233 -9.78 14.41 9.02
CA ARG A 233 -9.96 13.94 10.41
C ARG A 233 -11.43 13.71 10.70
N GLY A 234 -11.82 12.45 10.85
CA GLY A 234 -13.17 12.03 11.21
C GLY A 234 -13.49 12.31 12.67
N LYS A 235 -14.75 12.68 12.94
CA LYS A 235 -15.28 12.82 14.31
C LYS A 235 -15.27 11.50 15.09
N ASP A 236 -15.14 10.36 14.39
CA ASP A 236 -14.99 9.03 14.96
C ASP A 236 -13.53 8.68 15.33
N GLY A 237 -12.60 9.61 15.14
CA GLY A 237 -11.16 9.44 15.37
C GLY A 237 -10.40 8.85 14.19
N SER A 238 -11.05 8.65 13.03
CA SER A 238 -10.35 8.24 11.82
C SER A 238 -9.47 9.36 11.26
N VAL A 239 -8.32 9.01 10.70
CA VAL A 239 -7.44 9.92 9.99
C VAL A 239 -7.13 9.34 8.63
N ARG A 240 -7.29 10.15 7.59
CA ARG A 240 -6.77 9.87 6.25
C ARG A 240 -5.83 10.99 5.86
N PHE A 241 -4.62 10.62 5.49
CA PHE A 241 -3.59 11.55 5.07
C PHE A 241 -3.05 11.13 3.72
N THR A 242 -2.96 12.05 2.78
CA THR A 242 -2.35 11.81 1.48
C THR A 242 -1.46 13.00 1.18
N VAL A 243 -0.24 12.75 0.71
CA VAL A 243 0.65 13.76 0.13
C VAL A 243 1.21 13.19 -1.14
N TRP A 244 1.10 13.93 -2.24
CA TRP A 244 1.47 13.42 -3.54
C TRP A 244 1.99 14.49 -4.46
N ASN A 245 2.83 14.07 -5.39
CA ASN A 245 3.38 14.90 -6.44
C ASN A 245 2.54 14.78 -7.70
N ASP A 246 1.90 15.87 -8.13
CA ASP A 246 1.04 15.90 -9.30
C ASP A 246 1.78 15.54 -10.60
N LEU A 247 3.12 15.66 -10.62
CA LEU A 247 3.96 15.41 -11.79
C LEU A 247 4.69 14.07 -11.78
N GLU A 248 4.62 13.29 -10.70
CA GLU A 248 5.37 12.04 -10.53
C GLU A 248 4.51 10.95 -9.87
N ASN A 249 4.93 9.69 -9.99
CA ASN A 249 4.37 8.63 -9.17
C ASN A 249 5.07 8.58 -7.80
N GLN A 250 4.92 9.68 -7.05
CA GLN A 250 5.66 9.93 -5.82
C GLN A 250 4.78 10.52 -4.73
N GLY A 251 4.78 9.89 -3.56
CA GLY A 251 4.02 10.38 -2.42
C GLY A 251 3.79 9.34 -1.34
N MET A 252 2.94 9.69 -0.38
CA MET A 252 2.50 8.83 0.71
C MET A 252 0.98 8.90 0.87
N ASN A 253 0.38 7.78 1.20
CA ASN A 253 -1.02 7.66 1.59
C ASN A 253 -1.11 6.85 2.89
N LEU A 254 -1.93 7.33 3.82
CA LEU A 254 -2.08 6.76 5.14
C LEU A 254 -3.55 6.77 5.54
N ILE A 255 -4.02 5.63 6.05
CA ILE A 255 -5.36 5.46 6.58
C ILE A 255 -5.25 4.85 7.97
N TYR A 256 -5.79 5.57 8.95
CA TYR A 256 -5.95 5.12 10.33
C TYR A 256 -7.44 5.12 10.66
N SER A 257 -8.07 3.96 10.75
CA SER A 257 -9.47 3.83 11.15
C SER A 257 -9.74 2.51 11.87
N LYS A 258 -10.97 2.32 12.38
CA LYS A 258 -11.38 1.04 12.97
C LYS A 258 -11.50 -0.09 11.94
N ARG A 259 -11.63 0.23 10.65
CA ARG A 259 -11.88 -0.74 9.57
C ARG A 259 -10.66 -1.02 8.71
N GLU A 260 -9.78 -0.03 8.60
CA GLU A 260 -8.64 -0.03 7.70
C GLU A 260 -7.47 0.66 8.38
N TYR A 261 -6.30 0.05 8.22
CA TYR A 261 -5.04 0.48 8.81
C TYR A 261 -3.94 0.22 7.79
N SER A 262 -3.63 1.22 6.98
CA SER A 262 -2.72 1.08 5.83
C SER A 262 -1.79 2.28 5.69
N LEU A 263 -0.55 1.99 5.30
CA LEU A 263 0.46 2.98 4.92
C LEU A 263 1.04 2.55 3.59
N GLN A 264 1.02 3.47 2.63
CA GLN A 264 1.56 3.27 1.31
C GLN A 264 2.45 4.45 0.95
N ALA A 265 3.60 4.18 0.35
CA ALA A 265 4.40 5.23 -0.24
C ALA A 265 5.08 4.75 -1.53
N PHE A 266 5.25 5.69 -2.45
CA PHE A 266 5.79 5.43 -3.77
C PHE A 266 6.83 6.51 -4.09
N ARG A 267 7.85 6.12 -4.83
CA ARG A 267 8.92 6.99 -5.29
C ARG A 267 9.46 6.47 -6.61
N SER A 268 8.72 6.74 -7.68
CA SER A 268 9.14 6.44 -9.04
C SER A 268 8.75 7.56 -10.00
N PRO A 269 9.50 7.75 -11.10
CA PRO A 269 9.04 8.58 -12.20
C PRO A 269 7.69 8.09 -12.74
N LEU A 270 6.95 8.96 -13.42
CA LEU A 270 5.82 8.51 -14.24
C LEU A 270 6.27 7.53 -15.32
N ASP A 271 5.51 6.44 -15.49
CA ASP A 271 5.69 5.55 -16.63
C ASP A 271 5.28 6.32 -17.91
N PRO A 272 6.13 6.47 -18.93
CA PRO A 272 5.74 7.13 -20.18
C PRO A 272 4.55 6.46 -20.87
N ALA A 273 4.35 5.15 -20.67
CA ALA A 273 3.18 4.42 -21.18
C ALA A 273 1.91 4.67 -20.34
N ARG A 274 2.05 5.18 -19.12
CA ARG A 274 0.98 5.59 -18.20
C ARG A 274 1.35 6.93 -17.58
N PRO A 275 1.23 8.03 -18.34
CA PRO A 275 1.74 9.35 -17.95
C PRO A 275 0.88 10.04 -16.87
N PHE A 276 0.19 9.25 -16.06
CA PHE A 276 -0.67 9.68 -14.97
C PHE A 276 -0.13 9.06 -13.69
N ASN A 277 -0.08 9.83 -12.61
CA ASN A 277 0.33 9.30 -11.31
C ASN A 277 -0.78 8.36 -10.76
N GLN A 278 -0.46 7.57 -9.74
CA GLN A 278 -1.41 6.59 -9.18
C GLN A 278 -2.69 7.22 -8.59
N LEU A 279 -2.68 8.50 -8.23
CA LEU A 279 -3.88 9.22 -7.78
C LEU A 279 -4.70 9.81 -8.96
N ASP A 280 -4.04 10.14 -10.07
CA ASP A 280 -4.61 10.72 -11.29
C ASP A 280 -4.89 9.66 -12.37
N ALA A 281 -4.83 8.37 -12.00
CA ALA A 281 -4.64 7.25 -12.92
C ALA A 281 -5.67 7.14 -14.06
N GLU A 282 -6.80 7.84 -13.99
CA GLU A 282 -7.61 8.18 -15.15
C GLU A 282 -8.47 9.36 -14.74
N THR A 283 -8.14 10.57 -15.22
CA THR A 283 -9.08 11.58 -15.78
C THR A 283 -8.57 13.01 -15.60
N GLY A 284 -8.39 13.73 -16.70
CA GLY A 284 -8.25 15.18 -16.62
C GLY A 284 -9.50 15.79 -15.97
N GLN A 285 -9.30 16.84 -15.16
CA GLN A 285 -10.42 17.61 -14.61
C GLN A 285 -11.39 18.05 -15.73
N ALA A 286 -12.67 17.74 -15.58
CA ALA A 286 -13.71 18.12 -16.54
C ALA A 286 -14.55 19.28 -16.01
N GLU A 287 -14.51 20.43 -16.69
CA GLU A 287 -15.33 21.59 -16.31
C GLU A 287 -16.82 21.28 -16.47
N MET A 288 -17.59 21.44 -15.39
CA MET A 288 -19.01 21.09 -15.34
C MET A 288 -19.93 22.22 -15.82
N LYS A 289 -19.37 23.35 -16.30
CA LYS A 289 -20.09 24.58 -16.66
C LYS A 289 -20.99 25.13 -15.55
N ARG A 290 -20.69 24.76 -14.30
CA ARG A 290 -21.36 25.23 -13.09
C ARG A 290 -20.42 26.20 -12.37
N ARG A 291 -20.95 27.36 -11.99
CA ARG A 291 -20.26 28.39 -11.22
C ARG A 291 -20.89 28.50 -9.84
N ASP A 292 -20.12 28.94 -8.87
CA ASP A 292 -20.55 29.15 -7.49
C ASP A 292 -19.73 30.30 -6.87
N ASN A 293 -20.10 30.73 -5.66
CA ASN A 293 -19.36 31.70 -4.88
C ASN A 293 -19.29 31.25 -3.42
N HIS A 294 -18.11 31.40 -2.81
CA HIS A 294 -17.91 31.09 -1.40
C HIS A 294 -16.77 31.93 -0.83
N LEU A 295 -16.85 32.32 0.44
CA LEU A 295 -15.90 33.26 1.07
C LEU A 295 -15.67 34.57 0.26
N GLY A 296 -16.67 35.00 -0.52
CA GLY A 296 -16.55 36.19 -1.39
C GLY A 296 -15.80 35.95 -2.70
N GLU A 297 -15.37 34.73 -2.97
CA GLU A 297 -14.62 34.35 -4.16
C GLU A 297 -15.46 33.50 -5.11
N SER A 298 -15.31 33.76 -6.41
CA SER A 298 -15.99 32.97 -7.45
C SER A 298 -15.20 31.70 -7.74
N CYS A 299 -15.91 30.58 -7.88
CA CYS A 299 -15.33 29.30 -8.26
C CYS A 299 -16.12 28.60 -9.36
N ALA A 300 -15.42 27.69 -10.04
CA ALA A 300 -15.89 26.86 -11.12
C ALA A 300 -15.87 25.40 -10.68
N TRP A 301 -16.95 24.68 -10.96
CA TRP A 301 -17.02 23.27 -10.62
C TRP A 301 -16.35 22.39 -11.68
N PHE A 302 -15.50 21.49 -11.20
CA PHE A 302 -14.83 20.48 -11.99
C PHE A 302 -15.18 19.11 -11.43
N ASN A 303 -15.40 18.15 -12.33
CA ASN A 303 -15.36 16.74 -11.98
C ASN A 303 -13.89 16.33 -12.05
N MET A 304 -13.33 15.92 -10.91
CA MET A 304 -11.94 15.50 -10.78
C MET A 304 -11.75 14.03 -11.14
N THR A 305 -12.85 13.27 -11.28
CA THR A 305 -12.86 11.84 -11.59
C THR A 305 -13.94 11.46 -12.64
N PRO A 306 -14.00 12.08 -13.84
CA PRO A 306 -15.13 11.92 -14.77
C PRO A 306 -15.43 10.51 -15.28
N ASP A 307 -14.45 9.61 -15.29
CA ASP A 307 -14.62 8.23 -15.78
C ASP A 307 -14.71 7.20 -14.63
N SER A 308 -14.81 7.66 -13.37
CA SER A 308 -14.95 6.80 -12.20
C SER A 308 -16.41 6.49 -11.89
N ALA A 309 -16.78 5.21 -11.90
CA ALA A 309 -18.14 4.74 -11.61
C ALA A 309 -18.40 4.49 -10.12
N ASP A 310 -17.38 4.04 -9.38
CA ASP A 310 -17.51 3.52 -8.01
C ASP A 310 -17.15 4.55 -6.93
N ALA A 311 -16.66 5.72 -7.31
CA ALA A 311 -16.55 6.89 -6.46
C ALA A 311 -16.43 8.15 -7.31
N GLY A 312 -16.70 9.31 -6.73
CA GLY A 312 -16.60 10.58 -7.42
C GLY A 312 -16.01 11.67 -6.54
N ARG A 313 -15.28 12.59 -7.17
CA ARG A 313 -14.84 13.83 -6.56
C ARG A 313 -15.13 15.01 -7.47
N MET A 314 -15.83 16.00 -6.93
CA MET A 314 -16.08 17.27 -7.59
C MET A 314 -15.54 18.41 -6.73
N GLU A 315 -14.91 19.39 -7.36
CA GLU A 315 -14.34 20.52 -6.64
C GLU A 315 -14.81 21.84 -7.25
N CYS A 316 -15.13 22.81 -6.41
CA CYS A 316 -15.32 24.19 -6.82
C CYS A 316 -14.00 24.94 -6.67
N LEU A 317 -13.30 25.14 -7.79
CA LEU A 317 -11.97 25.73 -7.85
C LEU A 317 -12.02 27.20 -8.23
N THR A 318 -11.26 28.02 -7.53
CA THR A 318 -10.92 29.39 -7.95
C THR A 318 -10.02 29.37 -9.19
N PRO A 319 -9.88 30.49 -9.95
CA PRO A 319 -9.04 30.53 -11.15
C PRO A 319 -7.57 30.17 -10.92
N ASP A 320 -7.09 30.34 -9.69
CA ASP A 320 -5.72 30.04 -9.26
C ASP A 320 -5.58 28.65 -8.61
N GLY A 321 -6.64 27.85 -8.68
CA GLY A 321 -6.64 26.41 -8.37
C GLY A 321 -6.93 26.06 -6.93
N VAL A 322 -7.41 27.01 -6.11
CA VAL A 322 -7.75 26.77 -4.69
C VAL A 322 -9.19 26.25 -4.56
N PRO A 323 -9.44 25.10 -3.89
CA PRO A 323 -10.77 24.57 -3.68
C PRO A 323 -11.52 25.34 -2.58
N LEU A 324 -12.75 25.76 -2.90
CA LEU A 324 -13.67 26.38 -1.94
C LEU A 324 -14.75 25.42 -1.44
N LYS A 325 -15.08 24.41 -2.25
CA LYS A 325 -15.99 23.31 -1.91
C LYS A 325 -15.45 22.01 -2.52
N VAL A 326 -15.55 20.92 -1.78
CA VAL A 326 -15.21 19.56 -2.25
C VAL A 326 -16.41 18.68 -1.99
N ASP A 327 -16.90 17.98 -3.00
CA ASP A 327 -17.95 16.97 -2.89
C ASP A 327 -17.32 15.63 -3.27
N ALA A 328 -17.20 14.73 -2.30
CA ALA A 328 -16.55 13.44 -2.46
C ALA A 328 -17.47 12.32 -1.98
N TRP A 329 -17.63 11.29 -2.79
CA TRP A 329 -18.45 10.13 -2.46
C TRP A 329 -17.80 8.84 -2.95
N ALA A 330 -18.09 7.73 -2.29
CA ALA A 330 -17.64 6.39 -2.67
C ALA A 330 -18.76 5.38 -2.50
N TRP A 331 -18.76 4.34 -3.33
CA TRP A 331 -19.76 3.29 -3.31
C TRP A 331 -19.77 2.58 -1.96
N GLY A 332 -20.92 2.58 -1.27
CA GLY A 332 -21.09 1.99 0.06
C GLY A 332 -20.73 2.89 1.25
N GLY A 333 -20.33 4.14 1.02
CA GLY A 333 -20.14 5.17 2.05
C GLY A 333 -21.11 6.33 1.93
N ASP A 334 -21.30 7.08 3.01
CA ASP A 334 -21.97 8.37 2.94
C ASP A 334 -21.02 9.37 2.26
N GLY A 335 -21.47 9.96 1.15
CA GLY A 335 -20.76 11.08 0.53
C GLY A 335 -20.59 12.23 1.52
N GLU A 336 -19.50 12.98 1.40
CA GLU A 336 -19.23 14.12 2.24
C GLU A 336 -18.96 15.36 1.39
N ILE A 337 -19.63 16.44 1.77
CA ILE A 337 -19.43 17.76 1.19
C ILE A 337 -18.66 18.59 2.21
N TYR A 338 -17.50 19.08 1.79
CA TYR A 338 -16.67 20.02 2.53
C TYR A 338 -16.85 21.41 1.98
N THR A 339 -16.93 22.38 2.88
CA THR A 339 -16.99 23.80 2.54
C THR A 339 -15.86 24.52 3.25
N ALA A 340 -15.08 25.33 2.52
CA ALA A 340 -13.95 26.05 3.08
C ALA A 340 -14.42 26.98 4.21
N ILE A 341 -13.77 26.94 5.35
CA ILE A 341 -13.96 27.89 6.45
C ILE A 341 -12.84 28.93 6.48
N GLU A 342 -11.66 28.56 5.97
CA GLU A 342 -10.49 29.43 5.89
C GLU A 342 -9.64 29.04 4.68
N VAL A 343 -9.14 30.03 3.95
CA VAL A 343 -8.20 29.87 2.83
C VAL A 343 -7.07 30.89 2.99
N LYS A 344 -5.82 30.42 2.93
CA LYS A 344 -4.60 31.25 2.98
C LYS A 344 -3.76 30.98 1.74
N ARG A 345 -3.63 31.98 0.87
CA ARG A 345 -2.69 31.97 -0.26
C ARG A 345 -1.32 32.41 0.22
N ARG A 346 -0.46 31.45 0.52
CA ARG A 346 0.89 31.68 1.04
C ARG A 346 1.81 30.57 0.55
N PRO A 347 3.13 30.81 0.49
CA PRO A 347 4.09 29.73 0.40
C PRO A 347 3.85 28.71 1.53
N VAL A 348 3.85 27.44 1.17
CA VAL A 348 3.79 26.29 2.10
C VAL A 348 5.12 25.58 2.02
N ASP A 349 5.75 25.29 3.15
CA ASP A 349 6.95 24.46 3.21
C ASP A 349 6.55 22.98 3.11
N LEU A 350 7.31 22.16 2.39
CA LEU A 350 7.06 20.72 2.28
C LEU A 350 7.05 20.04 3.66
N LYS A 351 7.76 20.59 4.66
CA LYS A 351 7.72 20.12 6.06
C LYS A 351 6.36 20.29 6.73
N GLU A 352 5.53 21.22 6.25
CA GLU A 352 4.14 21.38 6.72
C GLU A 352 3.21 20.30 6.14
N MET A 353 3.67 19.57 5.12
CA MET A 353 2.93 18.54 4.39
C MET A 353 3.35 17.12 4.79
N LEU A 354 4.03 16.98 5.93
CA LEU A 354 4.42 15.67 6.44
C LEU A 354 3.23 14.99 7.14
N PRO A 355 3.09 13.66 7.03
CA PRO A 355 2.12 12.92 7.81
C PRO A 355 2.32 13.15 9.31
N PRO A 356 1.26 13.07 10.13
CA PRO A 356 1.38 13.14 11.58
C PRO A 356 2.36 12.07 12.10
N ARG A 357 3.32 12.49 12.93
CA ARG A 357 4.44 11.64 13.37
C ARG A 357 3.95 10.36 14.05
N GLU A 358 2.92 10.48 14.89
CA GLU A 358 2.31 9.36 15.61
C GLU A 358 1.71 8.29 14.71
N LEU A 359 1.47 8.60 13.43
CA LEU A 359 0.93 7.67 12.44
C LEU A 359 2.00 7.04 11.55
N ILE A 360 3.23 7.54 11.55
CA ILE A 360 4.35 6.98 10.77
C ILE A 360 5.40 6.29 11.63
N GLU A 361 5.31 6.42 12.96
CA GLU A 361 6.21 5.70 13.87
C GLU A 361 6.08 4.18 13.69
N PRO A 362 7.19 3.43 13.50
CA PRO A 362 7.14 2.00 13.23
C PRO A 362 6.34 1.20 14.26
N SER A 363 6.41 1.60 15.53
CA SER A 363 5.67 0.97 16.62
C SER A 363 4.15 1.09 16.49
N ALA A 364 3.62 2.14 15.83
CA ALA A 364 2.19 2.25 15.54
C ALA A 364 1.71 1.12 14.59
N TRP A 365 2.64 0.64 13.77
CA TRP A 365 2.44 -0.43 12.79
C TRP A 365 2.84 -1.82 13.32
N GLY A 366 3.35 -1.92 14.55
CA GLY A 366 3.80 -3.19 15.13
C GLY A 366 5.22 -3.58 14.73
N PHE A 367 6.00 -2.66 14.15
CA PHE A 367 7.39 -2.91 13.76
C PHE A 367 8.37 -2.33 14.77
N THR A 368 9.47 -3.05 14.96
CA THR A 368 10.75 -2.48 15.37
C THR A 368 11.64 -2.41 14.14
N VAL A 369 12.53 -1.43 14.11
CA VAL A 369 13.33 -1.05 12.93
C VAL A 369 14.80 -1.02 13.29
N ASP A 370 15.64 -1.31 12.31
CA ASP A 370 17.09 -1.19 12.43
C ASP A 370 17.62 0.07 11.69
N ASP A 371 18.81 0.54 12.08
CA ASP A 371 19.44 1.76 11.58
C ASP A 371 19.94 1.70 10.13
#